data_AF-A0A442HGQ6-F1
#
_entry.id   AF-A0A442HGQ6-F1
#
_cell.length_a   1.000
_cell.length_b   1.000
_cell.length_c   1.000
_cell.angle_alpha   90.00
_cell.angle_beta   90.00
_cell.angle_gamma   90.00
#
_symmetry.space_group_name_H-M   'P 1'
#
loop_
_entity.id
_entity.type
_entity.pdbx_description
1 polymer ?
#
loop_
_entity_poly.entity_id
_entity_poly.type
_entity_poly.pdbx_seq_one_letter_code
_entity_poly.pdbx_strand_id
1 'polypeptide(L)'
;MRRSTPEFLRIYDAECRRKRVFIEEVEELEQRLDRIAVAIRLITGDRQFRALLASEGLATMPNILARRISGSPPAPTSSPPTSAEANSISAGEICPEVLSLLRDCTGPAGLFALLRLVLPVRQIEITRLMIARGPVSVNYVKMLVALTPPSLLVKDIHLRDELPSLSDERMAEMESALGKVSLAFLDAVERRGPASLELVAACCYFDRLMDNSKVVRYLARNFPGHFEEFHNLSVPVLV
;
A
#
# COMPACT_ATOMS: atom_id res chain seq x y z
N MET A 1 -10.79 24.88 -18.82
CA MET A 1 -10.27 25.95 -17.93
C MET A 1 -8.75 25.91 -18.10
N ARG A 2 -8.09 26.98 -18.57
CA ARG A 2 -6.62 26.95 -18.71
C ARG A 2 -5.97 26.63 -17.36
N ARG A 3 -5.11 25.62 -17.31
CA ARG A 3 -4.36 25.26 -16.10
C ARG A 3 -3.10 26.11 -16.02
N SER A 4 -2.72 26.52 -14.80
CA SER A 4 -1.41 27.13 -14.57
C SER A 4 -0.35 26.03 -14.60
N THR A 5 0.56 26.05 -15.58
CA THR A 5 1.63 25.05 -15.70
C THR A 5 2.50 24.94 -14.44
N PRO A 6 2.95 26.05 -13.81
CA PRO A 6 3.72 25.96 -12.57
C PRO A 6 2.97 25.27 -11.43
N GLU A 7 1.66 25.53 -11.30
CA GLU A 7 0.83 24.89 -10.28
C GLU A 7 0.67 23.38 -10.56
N PHE A 8 0.45 23.03 -11.83
CA PHE A 8 0.34 21.63 -12.27
C PHE A 8 1.61 20.84 -11.95
N LEU A 9 2.79 21.37 -12.32
CA LEU A 9 4.08 20.75 -12.03
C LEU A 9 4.31 20.57 -10.53
N ARG A 10 3.99 21.60 -9.73
CA ARG A 10 4.12 21.53 -8.27
C ARG A 10 3.26 20.41 -7.67
N ILE A 11 2.01 20.26 -8.14
CA ILE A 11 1.11 19.18 -7.69
C ILE A 11 1.66 17.83 -8.13
N TYR A 12 2.08 17.70 -9.38
CA TYR A 12 2.68 16.47 -9.90
C TYR A 12 3.89 16.01 -9.09
N ASP A 13 4.85 16.90 -8.84
CA ASP A 13 6.08 16.59 -8.12
C ASP A 13 5.81 16.21 -6.66
N ALA A 14 4.90 16.95 -6.00
CA ALA A 14 4.49 16.67 -4.63
C ALA A 14 3.84 15.28 -4.51
N GLU A 15 2.96 14.92 -5.45
CA GLU A 15 2.28 13.63 -5.43
C GLU A 15 3.20 12.46 -5.77
N CYS A 16 4.11 12.64 -6.74
CA CYS A 16 5.13 11.63 -7.04
C CYS A 16 6.03 11.40 -5.83
N ARG A 17 6.47 12.46 -5.14
CA ARG A 17 7.29 12.35 -3.91
C ARG A 17 6.52 11.63 -2.81
N ARG A 18 5.29 12.05 -2.52
CA ARG A 18 4.45 11.46 -1.46
C ARG A 18 4.25 9.96 -1.68
N LYS A 19 3.96 9.55 -2.91
CA LYS A 19 3.78 8.13 -3.26
C LYS A 19 5.06 7.32 -3.04
N ARG A 20 6.23 7.84 -3.45
CA ARG A 20 7.53 7.17 -3.23
C ARG A 20 7.85 6.99 -1.76
N VAL A 21 7.68 8.03 -0.95
CA VAL A 21 7.89 7.95 0.51
C VAL A 21 7.00 6.87 1.13
N PHE A 22 5.72 6.84 0.76
CA PHE A 22 4.81 5.80 1.25
C PHE A 22 5.23 4.38 0.81
N ILE A 23 5.69 4.21 -0.43
CA ILE A 23 6.18 2.92 -0.93
C ILE A 23 7.40 2.48 -0.12
N GLU A 24 8.38 3.36 0.06
CA GLU A 24 9.59 3.12 0.86
C GLU A 24 9.25 2.75 2.31
N GLU A 25 8.30 3.44 2.95
CA GLU A 25 7.83 3.13 4.31
C GLU A 25 7.25 1.70 4.41
N VAL A 26 6.46 1.28 3.42
CA VAL A 26 5.87 -0.07 3.42
C VAL A 26 6.93 -1.14 3.13
N GLU A 27 7.89 -0.86 2.25
CA GLU A 27 9.02 -1.76 2.00
C GLU A 27 9.90 -1.91 3.24
N GLU A 28 10.19 -0.84 3.97
CA GLU A 28 10.94 -0.90 5.23
C GLU A 28 10.19 -1.72 6.30
N LEU A 29 8.87 -1.53 6.39
CA LEU A 29 8.00 -2.31 7.28
C LEU A 29 8.10 -3.82 6.97
N GLU A 30 8.01 -4.19 5.70
CA GLU A 30 8.12 -5.59 5.27
C GLU A 30 9.53 -6.16 5.49
N GLN A 31 10.58 -5.39 5.21
CA GLN A 31 11.97 -5.78 5.52
C GLN A 31 12.18 -6.00 7.01
N ARG A 32 11.53 -5.20 7.88
CA ARG A 32 11.55 -5.43 9.33
C ARG A 32 10.87 -6.75 9.70
N LEU A 33 9.72 -7.06 9.08
CA LEU A 33 9.03 -8.34 9.29
C LEU A 33 9.87 -9.54 8.82
N ASP A 34 10.59 -9.41 7.72
CA ASP A 34 11.44 -10.49 7.22
C ASP A 34 12.63 -10.76 8.16
N ARG A 35 13.24 -9.70 8.70
CA ARG A 35 14.28 -9.83 9.75
C ARG A 35 13.73 -10.56 10.98
N ILE A 36 12.54 -10.15 11.45
CA ILE A 36 11.82 -10.83 12.54
C ILE A 36 11.61 -12.32 12.21
N ALA A 37 11.09 -12.63 11.03
CA ALA A 37 10.77 -14.00 10.65
C ALA A 37 12.03 -14.89 10.58
N VAL A 38 13.14 -14.36 10.05
CA VAL A 38 14.43 -15.04 10.06
C VAL A 38 14.90 -15.30 11.49
N ALA A 39 14.83 -14.30 12.35
CA ALA A 39 15.24 -14.44 13.74
C ALA A 39 14.40 -15.51 14.47
N ILE A 40 13.08 -15.51 14.32
CA ILE A 40 12.21 -16.55 14.91
C ILE A 40 12.52 -17.94 14.34
N ARG A 41 12.74 -18.07 13.02
CA ARG A 41 13.11 -19.36 12.40
C ARG A 41 14.37 -19.96 13.02
N LEU A 42 15.38 -19.13 13.28
CA LEU A 42 16.63 -19.58 13.89
C LEU A 42 16.39 -20.16 15.29
N ILE A 43 15.66 -19.46 16.15
CA ILE A 43 15.43 -19.94 17.51
C ILE A 43 14.47 -21.15 17.54
N THR A 44 13.43 -21.14 16.71
CA THR A 44 12.48 -22.25 16.63
C THR A 44 13.06 -23.51 15.98
N GLY A 45 14.18 -23.40 15.26
CA GLY A 45 14.95 -24.56 14.80
C GLY A 45 15.49 -25.42 15.95
N ASP A 46 15.84 -24.80 17.08
CA ASP A 46 16.40 -25.47 18.26
C ASP A 46 15.33 -26.32 18.98
N ARG A 47 15.62 -27.62 19.13
CA ARG A 47 14.72 -28.59 19.77
C ARG A 47 14.54 -28.33 21.27
N GLN A 48 15.60 -27.95 21.97
CA GLN A 48 15.56 -27.63 23.40
C GLN A 48 14.80 -26.34 23.63
N PHE A 49 14.99 -25.33 22.78
CA PHE A 49 14.19 -24.10 22.85
C PHE A 49 12.71 -24.36 22.61
N ARG A 50 12.35 -25.16 21.60
CA ARG A 50 10.95 -25.57 21.38
C ARG A 50 10.35 -26.30 22.57
N ALA A 51 11.10 -27.20 23.20
CA ALA A 51 10.65 -27.89 24.41
C ALA A 51 10.42 -26.93 25.57
N LEU A 52 11.30 -25.93 25.74
CA LEU A 52 11.14 -24.86 26.73
C LEU A 52 9.88 -24.02 26.44
N LEU A 53 9.68 -23.58 25.20
CA LEU A 53 8.47 -22.85 24.83
C LEU A 53 7.20 -23.66 25.13
N ALA A 54 7.23 -24.97 24.86
CA ALA A 54 6.10 -25.85 25.17
C ALA A 54 5.87 -25.99 26.69
N SER A 55 6.92 -26.15 27.49
CA SER A 55 6.80 -26.28 28.95
C SER A 55 6.32 -25.00 29.63
N GLU A 56 6.64 -23.84 29.06
CA GLU A 56 6.21 -22.53 29.57
C GLU A 56 4.87 -22.05 28.97
N GLY A 57 4.22 -22.82 28.10
CA GLY A 57 2.95 -22.44 27.47
C GLY A 57 3.08 -21.33 26.41
N LEU A 58 4.29 -21.12 25.88
CA LEU A 58 4.65 -20.07 24.92
C LEU A 58 4.81 -20.58 23.48
N ALA A 59 4.60 -21.88 23.24
CA ALA A 59 4.74 -22.47 21.90
C ALA A 59 3.68 -21.99 20.88
N THR A 60 2.56 -21.42 21.34
CA THR A 60 1.48 -20.97 20.47
C THR A 60 1.81 -19.60 19.86
N MET A 61 2.11 -19.62 18.56
CA MET A 61 2.44 -18.43 17.78
C MET A 61 1.21 -17.90 17.01
N PRO A 62 1.07 -16.58 16.83
CA PRO A 62 0.08 -16.02 15.91
C PRO A 62 0.20 -16.62 14.49
N ASN A 63 -0.93 -17.05 13.92
CA ASN A 63 -0.97 -17.71 12.60
C ASN A 63 -0.37 -16.86 11.48
N ILE A 64 -0.50 -15.54 11.55
CA ILE A 64 0.04 -14.61 10.53
C ILE A 64 1.57 -14.72 10.48
N LEU A 65 2.22 -14.75 11.63
CA LEU A 65 3.67 -14.95 11.75
C LEU A 65 4.10 -16.35 11.33
N ALA A 66 3.34 -17.37 11.76
CA ALA A 66 3.63 -18.75 11.41
C ALA A 66 3.65 -18.93 9.88
N ARG A 67 2.74 -18.29 9.16
CA ARG A 67 2.69 -18.32 7.69
C ARG A 67 3.92 -17.68 7.04
N ARG A 68 4.34 -16.49 7.50
CA ARG A 68 5.56 -15.83 6.99
C ARG A 68 6.82 -16.65 7.28
N ILE A 69 6.88 -17.27 8.44
CA ILE A 69 7.96 -18.19 8.80
C ILE A 69 8.00 -19.39 7.85
N SER A 70 6.85 -19.97 7.50
CA SER A 70 6.74 -21.06 6.54
C SER A 70 6.94 -20.65 5.07
N GLY A 71 7.14 -19.36 4.77
CA GLY A 71 7.24 -18.86 3.39
C GLY A 71 5.92 -18.93 2.61
N SER A 72 4.78 -19.05 3.31
CA SER A 72 3.47 -19.04 2.69
C SER A 72 3.04 -17.58 2.47
N PRO A 73 2.75 -17.16 1.22
CA PRO A 73 2.29 -15.80 0.97
C PRO A 73 0.99 -15.54 1.75
N PRO A 74 0.75 -14.29 2.21
CA PRO A 74 -0.53 -13.93 2.79
C PRO A 74 -1.63 -14.27 1.79
N ALA A 75 -2.72 -14.87 2.27
CA ALA A 75 -3.89 -15.09 1.42
C ALA A 75 -4.39 -13.69 1.05
N PRO A 76 -4.73 -13.42 -0.22
CA PRO A 76 -5.36 -12.16 -0.57
C PRO A 76 -6.61 -12.03 0.31
N THR A 77 -6.63 -11.00 1.17
CA THR A 77 -7.80 -10.64 1.97
C THR A 77 -8.86 -9.92 1.14
N SER A 78 -8.60 -9.69 -0.14
CA SER A 78 -9.60 -9.35 -1.14
C SER A 78 -10.17 -10.63 -1.74
N SER A 79 -11.43 -10.94 -1.41
CA SER A 79 -12.28 -11.62 -2.37
C SER A 79 -12.13 -10.91 -3.72
N PRO A 80 -11.87 -11.63 -4.83
CA PRO A 80 -11.90 -11.00 -6.14
C PRO A 80 -13.28 -10.34 -6.29
N PRO A 81 -13.38 -9.12 -6.83
CA PRO A 81 -14.68 -8.63 -7.26
C PRO A 81 -15.23 -9.69 -8.20
N THR A 82 -16.40 -10.20 -7.85
CA THR A 82 -17.14 -11.19 -8.61
C THR A 82 -17.15 -10.74 -10.07
N SER A 83 -16.51 -11.53 -10.93
CA SER A 83 -16.58 -11.37 -12.36
C SER A 83 -18.01 -11.67 -12.83
N ALA A 84 -18.84 -10.63 -12.90
CA ALA A 84 -20.10 -10.51 -13.63
C ALA A 84 -20.53 -9.04 -13.41
N GLU A 85 -20.66 -8.16 -14.40
CA GLU A 85 -21.12 -8.32 -15.76
C GLU A 85 -20.36 -7.32 -16.64
N ALA A 86 -20.04 -7.71 -17.86
CA ALA A 86 -19.69 -6.78 -18.93
C ALA A 86 -20.96 -5.97 -19.29
N ASN A 87 -21.38 -5.08 -18.39
CA ASN A 87 -22.30 -4.02 -18.76
C ASN A 87 -21.49 -3.04 -19.59
N SER A 88 -21.83 -2.97 -20.87
CA SER A 88 -21.29 -2.04 -21.86
C SER A 88 -21.53 -0.60 -21.41
N ILE A 89 -20.72 -0.10 -20.49
CA ILE A 89 -20.79 1.29 -20.01
C ILE A 89 -20.42 2.18 -21.18
N SER A 90 -21.32 3.09 -21.54
CA SER A 90 -21.07 4.01 -22.64
C SER A 90 -20.04 5.06 -22.24
N ALA A 91 -19.25 5.52 -23.21
CA ALA A 91 -18.28 6.59 -23.00
C ALA A 91 -19.00 7.84 -22.43
N GLY A 92 -18.52 8.36 -21.30
CA GLY A 92 -19.10 9.54 -20.62
C GLY A 92 -20.03 9.23 -19.44
N GLU A 93 -20.26 7.96 -19.10
CA GLU A 93 -21.01 7.56 -17.90
C GLU A 93 -20.10 7.27 -16.70
N ILE A 94 -20.65 7.34 -15.49
CA ILE A 94 -19.93 6.96 -14.27
C ILE A 94 -20.09 5.45 -14.05
N CYS A 95 -18.97 4.75 -13.91
CA CYS A 95 -18.97 3.32 -13.60
C CYS A 95 -19.70 3.03 -12.27
N PRO A 96 -20.57 2.01 -12.18
CA PRO A 96 -21.23 1.64 -10.93
C PRO A 96 -20.26 1.33 -9.78
N GLU A 97 -19.09 0.76 -10.07
CA GLU A 97 -18.04 0.52 -9.06
C GLU A 97 -17.50 1.83 -8.48
N VAL A 98 -17.42 2.89 -9.27
CA VAL A 98 -17.01 4.22 -8.76
C VAL A 98 -18.04 4.75 -7.77
N LEU A 99 -19.33 4.55 -8.05
CA LEU A 99 -20.41 4.95 -7.14
C LEU A 99 -20.39 4.15 -5.83
N SER A 100 -20.07 2.86 -5.90
CA SER A 100 -19.95 2.03 -4.69
C SER A 100 -18.72 2.43 -3.86
N LEU A 101 -17.57 2.65 -4.49
CA LEU A 101 -16.34 3.09 -3.82
C LEU A 101 -16.50 4.46 -3.15
N LEU A 102 -17.27 5.38 -3.75
CA LEU A 102 -17.45 6.74 -3.25
C LEU A 102 -18.67 6.91 -2.33
N ARG A 103 -19.41 5.84 -2.00
CA ARG A 103 -20.68 5.92 -1.25
C ARG A 103 -20.54 6.69 0.07
N ASP A 104 -19.46 6.45 0.79
CA ASP A 104 -19.18 7.06 2.10
C ASP A 104 -18.08 8.12 2.03
N CYS A 105 -17.71 8.56 0.82
CA CYS A 105 -16.63 9.52 0.60
C CYS A 105 -17.17 10.93 0.38
N THR A 106 -16.61 11.92 1.08
CA THR A 106 -16.79 13.34 0.73
C THR A 106 -15.72 13.76 -0.27
N GLY A 107 -16.14 14.26 -1.44
CA GLY A 107 -15.24 14.69 -2.50
C GLY A 107 -15.42 16.15 -2.91
N PRO A 108 -14.45 16.71 -3.64
CA PRO A 108 -14.60 18.06 -4.16
C PRO A 108 -15.74 18.16 -5.18
N ALA A 109 -16.41 19.32 -5.19
CA ALA A 109 -17.45 19.61 -6.18
C ALA A 109 -16.92 19.43 -7.61
N GLY A 110 -17.70 18.81 -8.47
CA GLY A 110 -17.32 18.55 -9.87
C GLY A 110 -16.46 17.29 -10.10
N LEU A 111 -16.21 16.47 -9.08
CA LEU A 111 -15.50 15.19 -9.22
C LEU A 111 -16.07 14.31 -10.34
N PHE A 112 -17.37 14.06 -10.34
CA PHE A 112 -18.00 13.22 -11.38
C PHE A 112 -17.89 13.85 -12.77
N ALA A 113 -17.85 15.17 -12.90
CA ALA A 113 -17.63 15.80 -14.20
C ALA A 113 -16.23 15.49 -14.74
N LEU A 114 -15.22 15.45 -13.88
CA LEU A 114 -13.84 15.08 -14.25
C LEU A 114 -13.72 13.58 -14.57
N LEU A 115 -14.37 12.70 -13.80
CA LEU A 115 -14.33 11.26 -14.04
C LEU A 115 -15.01 10.86 -15.36
N ARG A 116 -16.06 11.58 -15.78
CA ARG A 116 -16.70 11.33 -17.09
C ARG A 116 -15.80 11.60 -18.30
N LEU A 117 -14.63 12.23 -18.12
CA LEU A 117 -13.66 12.48 -19.18
C LEU A 117 -12.80 11.24 -19.51
N VAL A 118 -12.80 10.23 -18.63
CA VAL A 118 -11.96 9.03 -18.77
C VAL A 118 -12.82 7.76 -18.83
N LEU A 119 -12.26 6.71 -19.43
CA LEU A 119 -12.92 5.40 -19.55
C LEU A 119 -13.09 4.71 -18.19
N PRO A 120 -14.06 3.77 -18.04
CA PRO A 120 -14.42 3.16 -16.76
C PRO A 120 -13.24 2.62 -15.94
N VAL A 121 -12.31 1.91 -16.58
CA VAL A 121 -11.11 1.35 -15.92
C VAL A 121 -10.29 2.45 -15.25
N ARG A 122 -10.10 3.59 -15.93
CA ARG A 122 -9.37 4.74 -15.39
C ARG A 122 -10.16 5.48 -14.32
N GLN A 123 -11.50 5.53 -14.41
CA GLN A 123 -12.33 6.12 -13.36
C GLN A 123 -12.14 5.38 -12.03
N ILE A 124 -12.13 4.04 -12.07
CA ILE A 124 -11.90 3.19 -10.90
C ILE A 124 -10.51 3.45 -10.33
N GLU A 125 -9.47 3.48 -11.17
CA GLU A 125 -8.09 3.74 -10.72
C GLU A 125 -7.94 5.11 -10.05
N ILE A 126 -8.44 6.19 -10.67
CA ILE A 126 -8.41 7.54 -10.10
C ILE A 126 -9.15 7.57 -8.77
N THR A 127 -10.29 6.89 -8.68
CA THR A 127 -11.08 6.79 -7.45
C THR A 127 -10.31 6.09 -6.33
N ARG A 128 -9.66 4.96 -6.62
CA ARG A 128 -8.80 4.25 -5.65
C ARG A 128 -7.63 5.12 -5.19
N LEU A 129 -6.97 5.84 -6.12
CA LEU A 129 -5.89 6.78 -5.78
C LEU A 129 -6.37 7.91 -4.87
N MET A 130 -7.57 8.43 -5.09
CA MET A 130 -8.17 9.46 -4.24
C MET A 130 -8.45 8.94 -2.83
N ILE A 131 -9.09 7.78 -2.72
CA ILE A 131 -9.42 7.16 -1.42
C ILE A 131 -8.13 6.87 -0.65
N ALA A 132 -7.15 6.23 -1.29
CA ALA A 132 -5.86 5.89 -0.69
C ALA A 132 -5.05 7.13 -0.27
N ARG A 133 -5.27 8.27 -0.92
CA ARG A 133 -4.62 9.53 -0.58
C ARG A 133 -5.28 10.24 0.61
N GLY A 134 -6.58 10.03 0.85
CA GLY A 134 -7.35 10.82 1.81
C GLY A 134 -7.85 12.15 1.20
N PRO A 135 -7.96 13.25 1.97
CA PRO A 135 -8.56 14.50 1.52
C PRO A 135 -7.93 15.03 0.22
N VAL A 136 -8.68 15.04 -0.88
CA VAL A 136 -8.17 15.44 -2.22
C VAL A 136 -8.70 16.80 -2.68
N SER A 137 -7.89 17.51 -3.47
CA SER A 137 -8.29 18.75 -4.12
C SER A 137 -8.79 18.51 -5.55
N VAL A 138 -9.59 19.44 -6.09
CA VAL A 138 -9.99 19.40 -7.52
C VAL A 138 -8.77 19.38 -8.43
N ASN A 139 -7.71 20.13 -8.10
CA ASN A 139 -6.52 20.25 -8.94
C ASN A 139 -5.70 18.96 -8.99
N TYR A 140 -5.74 18.16 -7.91
CA TYR A 140 -5.18 16.81 -7.91
C TYR A 140 -5.90 15.90 -8.93
N VAL A 141 -7.23 15.88 -8.89
CA VAL A 141 -8.03 15.07 -9.83
C VAL A 141 -7.84 15.54 -11.27
N LYS A 142 -7.81 16.85 -11.50
CA LYS A 142 -7.48 17.44 -12.81
C LYS A 142 -6.11 17.00 -13.31
N MET A 143 -5.11 16.90 -12.41
CA MET A 143 -3.77 16.43 -12.77
C MET A 143 -3.79 14.95 -13.19
N LEU A 144 -4.48 14.08 -12.45
CA LEU A 144 -4.62 12.66 -12.81
C LEU A 144 -5.33 12.46 -14.16
N VAL A 145 -6.38 13.25 -14.42
CA VAL A 145 -7.12 13.23 -15.68
C VAL A 145 -6.27 13.76 -16.83
N ALA A 146 -5.50 14.84 -16.63
CA ALA A 146 -4.61 15.38 -17.65
C ALA A 146 -3.46 14.44 -18.04
N LEU A 147 -2.97 13.63 -17.09
CA LEU A 147 -1.95 12.60 -17.30
C LEU A 147 -2.58 11.21 -17.50
N THR A 148 -3.73 11.16 -18.14
CA THR A 148 -4.36 9.91 -18.58
C THR A 148 -3.96 9.62 -20.03
N PRO A 149 -3.52 8.39 -20.34
CA PRO A 149 -3.21 8.00 -21.72
C PRO A 149 -4.39 8.24 -22.66
N PRO A 150 -4.18 8.68 -23.91
CA PRO A 150 -5.27 8.94 -24.86
C PRO A 150 -6.20 7.74 -25.09
N SER A 151 -5.68 6.51 -24.99
CA SER A 151 -6.45 5.27 -25.09
C SER A 151 -7.46 5.06 -23.96
N LEU A 152 -7.32 5.79 -22.85
CA LEU A 152 -8.19 5.74 -21.68
C LEU A 152 -9.02 7.02 -21.51
N LEU A 153 -9.01 7.92 -22.50
CA LEU A 153 -9.89 9.09 -22.56
C LEU A 153 -11.18 8.76 -23.32
N VAL A 154 -12.26 9.47 -22.98
CA VAL A 154 -13.44 9.52 -23.84
C VAL A 154 -13.06 10.18 -25.17
N LYS A 155 -13.67 9.72 -26.27
CA LYS A 155 -13.38 10.20 -27.63
C LYS A 155 -13.49 11.73 -27.71
N ASP A 156 -12.61 12.35 -28.52
CA ASP A 156 -12.59 13.79 -28.82
C ASP A 156 -12.22 14.69 -27.62
N ILE A 157 -11.69 14.11 -26.53
CA ILE A 157 -11.15 14.84 -25.38
C ILE A 157 -9.65 15.10 -25.57
N HIS A 158 -9.27 16.38 -25.67
CA HIS A 158 -7.89 16.83 -25.83
C HIS A 158 -7.41 17.65 -24.61
N LEU A 159 -6.97 16.94 -23.56
CA LEU A 159 -6.58 17.59 -22.29
C LEU A 159 -5.20 18.23 -22.32
N ARG A 160 -4.34 17.82 -23.27
CA ARG A 160 -2.96 18.32 -23.42
C ARG A 160 -2.95 19.78 -23.87
N ASP A 161 -3.95 20.20 -24.63
CA ASP A 161 -4.13 21.59 -25.10
C ASP A 161 -4.31 22.60 -23.94
N GLU A 162 -4.69 22.12 -22.74
CA GLU A 162 -4.81 22.97 -21.55
C GLU A 162 -3.45 23.31 -20.89
N LEU A 163 -2.34 22.71 -21.38
CA LEU A 163 -0.97 22.91 -20.89
C LEU A 163 0.02 23.21 -22.05
N PRO A 164 -0.18 24.29 -22.82
CA PRO A 164 0.55 24.55 -24.06
C PRO A 164 2.05 24.81 -23.89
N SER A 165 2.52 25.04 -22.66
CA SER A 165 3.93 25.30 -22.36
C SER A 165 4.75 24.03 -22.11
N LEU A 166 4.14 22.84 -22.13
CA LEU A 166 4.83 21.56 -21.97
C LEU A 166 4.91 20.86 -23.34
N SER A 167 6.07 20.31 -23.67
CA SER A 167 6.20 19.48 -24.87
C SER A 167 5.44 18.16 -24.71
N ASP A 168 5.01 17.58 -25.84
CA ASP A 168 4.35 16.27 -25.85
C ASP A 168 5.24 15.16 -25.30
N GLU A 169 6.54 15.22 -25.58
CA GLU A 169 7.55 14.32 -25.02
C GLU A 169 7.56 14.40 -23.49
N ARG A 170 7.61 15.62 -22.94
CA ARG A 170 7.63 15.81 -21.49
C ARG A 170 6.34 15.34 -20.84
N MET A 171 5.20 15.58 -21.48
CA MET A 171 3.90 15.09 -21.00
C MET A 171 3.84 13.56 -21.00
N ALA A 172 4.35 12.90 -22.04
CA ALA A 172 4.39 11.43 -22.13
C ALA A 172 5.32 10.82 -21.07
N GLU A 173 6.47 11.44 -20.80
CA GLU A 173 7.36 11.04 -19.70
C GLU A 173 6.65 11.14 -18.34
N MET A 174 5.98 12.27 -18.09
CA MET A 174 5.25 12.50 -16.85
C MET A 174 4.10 11.51 -16.66
N GLU A 175 3.34 11.24 -17.73
CA GLU A 175 2.27 10.26 -17.78
C GLU A 175 2.78 8.86 -17.40
N SER A 176 3.85 8.40 -18.07
CA SER A 176 4.47 7.10 -17.81
C SER A 176 5.01 6.98 -16.38
N ALA A 177 5.74 8.00 -15.91
CA ALA A 177 6.30 8.02 -14.56
C ALA A 177 5.21 8.03 -13.48
N LEU A 178 4.15 8.81 -13.67
CA LEU A 178 3.01 8.85 -12.75
C LEU A 178 2.26 7.52 -12.76
N GLY A 179 2.05 6.90 -13.92
CA GLY A 179 1.40 5.59 -14.02
C GLY A 179 2.14 4.53 -13.21
N LYS A 180 3.46 4.42 -13.40
CA LYS A 180 4.31 3.46 -12.66
C LYS A 180 4.25 3.66 -11.14
N VAL A 181 4.43 4.89 -10.67
CA VAL A 181 4.42 5.16 -9.22
C VAL A 181 3.00 5.06 -8.62
N SER A 182 1.95 5.29 -9.42
CA SER A 182 0.56 5.14 -8.98
C SER A 182 0.19 3.67 -8.75
N LEU A 183 0.60 2.79 -9.66
CA LEU A 183 0.42 1.35 -9.52
C LEU A 183 1.14 0.83 -8.27
N ALA A 184 2.44 1.10 -8.17
CA ALA A 184 3.24 0.69 -7.00
C ALA A 184 2.70 1.25 -5.67
N PHE A 185 2.15 2.46 -5.68
CA PHE A 185 1.50 3.05 -4.50
C PHE A 185 0.23 2.30 -4.10
N LEU A 186 -0.65 1.96 -5.05
CA LEU A 186 -1.86 1.18 -4.74
C LEU A 186 -1.49 -0.22 -4.22
N ASP A 187 -0.50 -0.87 -4.83
CA ASP A 187 0.01 -2.16 -4.36
C ASP A 187 0.57 -2.05 -2.93
N ALA A 188 1.28 -0.96 -2.61
CA ALA A 188 1.77 -0.71 -1.26
C ALA A 188 0.63 -0.44 -0.25
N VAL A 189 -0.42 0.25 -0.66
CA VAL A 189 -1.61 0.51 0.18
C VAL A 189 -2.30 -0.79 0.56
N GLU A 190 -2.45 -1.73 -0.38
CA GLU A 190 -3.05 -3.04 -0.12
C GLU A 190 -2.20 -3.88 0.87
N ARG A 191 -0.87 -3.77 0.80
CA ARG A 191 0.06 -4.53 1.66
C ARG A 191 0.24 -3.93 3.06
N ARG A 192 0.13 -2.61 3.21
CA ARG A 192 0.40 -1.91 4.48
C ARG A 192 -0.42 -2.44 5.65
N GLY A 193 -1.72 -2.66 5.45
CA GLY A 193 -2.63 -3.13 6.50
C GLY A 193 -2.24 -4.51 7.05
N PRO A 194 -2.19 -5.55 6.19
CA PRO A 194 -1.70 -6.88 6.57
C PRO A 194 -0.32 -6.86 7.23
N ALA A 195 0.66 -6.12 6.66
CA ALA A 195 2.01 -6.03 7.22
C ALA A 195 2.01 -5.37 8.61
N SER A 196 1.21 -4.31 8.82
CA SER A 196 1.13 -3.63 10.11
C SER A 196 0.53 -4.53 11.18
N LEU A 197 -0.55 -5.26 10.86
CA LEU A 197 -1.16 -6.24 11.78
C LEU A 197 -0.20 -7.39 12.12
N GLU A 198 0.57 -7.83 11.12
CA GLU A 198 1.61 -8.83 11.33
C GLU A 198 2.68 -8.32 12.29
N LEU A 199 3.15 -7.08 12.13
CA LEU A 199 4.18 -6.52 13.00
C LEU A 199 3.69 -6.40 14.44
N VAL A 200 2.45 -5.92 14.64
CA VAL A 200 1.84 -5.87 15.98
C VAL A 200 1.78 -7.27 16.59
N ALA A 201 1.34 -8.28 15.83
CA ALA A 201 1.30 -9.65 16.31
C ALA A 201 2.70 -10.19 16.66
N ALA A 202 3.73 -9.84 15.87
CA ALA A 202 5.13 -10.16 16.16
C ALA A 202 5.59 -9.57 17.48
N CYS A 203 5.43 -8.25 17.65
CA CYS A 203 5.84 -7.55 18.87
C CYS A 203 5.15 -8.16 20.09
N CYS A 204 3.82 -8.34 20.08
CA CYS A 204 3.10 -8.96 21.20
C CYS A 204 3.51 -10.42 21.50
N TYR A 205 3.98 -11.17 20.50
CA TYR A 205 4.54 -12.49 20.73
C TYR A 205 5.93 -12.39 21.37
N PHE A 206 6.80 -11.51 20.87
CA PHE A 206 8.12 -11.28 21.46
C PHE A 206 8.06 -10.76 22.89
N ASP A 207 7.17 -9.82 23.18
CA ASP A 207 7.01 -9.29 24.54
C ASP A 207 6.71 -10.43 25.53
N ARG A 208 5.80 -11.34 25.16
CA ARG A 208 5.50 -12.54 25.97
C ARG A 208 6.71 -13.48 26.13
N LEU A 209 7.57 -13.59 25.11
CA LEU A 209 8.80 -14.37 25.21
C LEU A 209 9.81 -13.70 26.13
N MET A 210 9.97 -12.39 26.02
CA MET A 210 10.94 -11.60 26.78
C MET A 210 10.51 -11.38 28.25
N ASP A 211 9.22 -11.49 28.56
CA ASP A 211 8.71 -11.49 29.94
C ASP A 211 9.00 -12.80 30.69
N ASN A 212 9.39 -13.88 30.00
CA ASN A 212 9.73 -15.15 30.63
C ASN A 212 11.24 -15.26 30.91
N SER A 213 11.61 -15.19 32.19
CA SER A 213 13.00 -15.25 32.64
C SER A 213 13.80 -16.48 32.18
N LYS A 214 13.15 -17.64 32.01
CA LYS A 214 13.82 -18.86 31.51
C LYS A 214 14.11 -18.75 30.02
N VAL A 215 13.17 -18.19 29.23
CA VAL A 215 13.35 -17.91 27.81
C VAL A 215 14.49 -16.91 27.61
N VAL A 216 14.47 -15.79 28.33
CA VAL A 216 15.54 -14.77 28.28
C VAL A 216 16.91 -15.38 28.61
N ARG A 217 17.00 -16.18 29.69
CA ARG A 217 18.24 -16.86 30.07
C ARG A 217 18.73 -17.84 29.00
N TYR A 218 17.80 -18.57 28.36
CA TYR A 218 18.14 -19.47 27.27
C TYR A 218 18.67 -18.71 26.05
N LEU A 219 17.99 -17.63 25.65
CA LEU A 219 18.38 -16.80 24.51
C LEU A 219 19.76 -16.15 24.75
N ALA A 220 20.00 -15.58 25.92
CA ALA A 220 21.28 -14.95 26.24
C ALA A 220 22.46 -15.94 26.21
N ARG A 221 22.22 -17.20 26.61
CA ARG A 221 23.27 -18.23 26.63
C ARG A 221 23.54 -18.86 25.26
N ASN A 222 22.50 -19.11 24.47
CA ASN A 222 22.59 -19.91 23.24
C ASN A 222 22.52 -19.06 21.95
N PHE A 223 21.97 -17.85 22.03
CA PHE A 223 21.81 -16.92 20.90
C PHE A 223 22.26 -15.48 21.24
N PRO A 224 23.48 -15.28 21.80
CA PRO A 224 23.91 -13.96 22.30
C PRO A 224 23.93 -12.87 21.21
N GLY A 225 24.33 -13.19 19.98
CA GLY A 225 24.38 -12.24 18.87
C GLY A 225 23.01 -11.79 18.35
N HIS A 226 21.95 -12.52 18.67
CA HIS A 226 20.57 -12.17 18.29
C HIS A 226 19.78 -11.55 19.45
N PHE A 227 20.29 -11.64 20.68
CA PHE A 227 19.61 -11.16 21.87
C PHE A 227 19.33 -9.65 21.82
N GLU A 228 20.30 -8.85 21.36
CA GLU A 228 20.11 -7.41 21.16
C GLU A 228 19.10 -7.11 20.05
N GLU A 229 19.12 -7.91 18.97
CA GLU A 229 18.14 -7.80 17.90
C GLU A 229 16.73 -8.10 18.42
N PHE A 230 16.54 -9.16 19.21
CA PHE A 230 15.25 -9.48 19.84
C PHE A 230 14.74 -8.39 20.78
N HIS A 231 15.64 -7.75 21.53
CA HIS A 231 15.29 -6.63 22.40
C HIS A 231 14.85 -5.40 21.58
N ASN A 232 15.58 -5.07 20.52
CA ASN A 232 15.25 -3.95 19.63
C ASN A 232 13.94 -4.17 18.85
N LEU A 233 13.57 -5.43 18.60
CA LEU A 233 12.33 -5.79 17.91
C LEU A 233 11.07 -5.68 18.79
N SER A 234 11.21 -5.75 20.12
CA SER A 234 10.13 -5.61 21.11
C SER A 234 9.69 -4.16 21.31
N VAL A 235 10.49 -3.17 20.91
CA VAL A 235 10.11 -1.76 21.06
C VAL A 235 8.96 -1.41 20.11
N PRO A 236 7.79 -0.97 20.64
CA PRO A 236 6.68 -0.55 19.81
C PRO A 236 7.08 0.71 19.06
N VAL A 237 7.09 0.64 17.73
CA VAL A 237 7.06 1.86 16.92
C VAL A 237 5.63 2.34 16.97
N LEU A 238 5.39 3.42 17.73
CA LEU A 238 4.14 4.16 17.67
C LEU A 238 3.93 4.55 16.20
N VAL A 239 2.90 3.97 15.59
CA VAL A 239 2.40 4.32 14.25
C VAL A 239 1.57 5.58 14.33
#